data_AF-A0A916MHV5-F1
#
_entry.id   AF-A0A916MHV5-F1
#
_cell.length_a   1.000
_cell.length_b   1.000
_cell.length_c   1.000
_cell.angle_alpha   90.00
_cell.angle_beta   90.00
_cell.angle_gamma   90.00
#
_symmetry.space_group_name_H-M   'P 1'
#
loop_
_entity.id
_entity.type
_entity.pdbx_description
1 polymer ?
#
loop_
_entity_poly.entity_id
_entity_poly.type
_entity_poly.pdbx_seq_one_letter_code
_entity_poly.pdbx_strand_id
1 'polypeptide(L)'
;MYVDMKDGKEIIVCKVGTTVLDYDYRCLADLHAMLKKHGDWMELGSKDEKQEAVAGTVEHWARSPKNPIGGWYGLKKGFRGRFAMYIPPLMEVLGLAEVEHNPRNNRMRAK
;
A
#
# COMPACT_ATOMS: atom_id res chain seq x y z
N MET A 1 -4.18 5.32 -11.98
CA MET A 1 -2.89 5.67 -11.34
C MET A 1 -1.84 5.80 -12.43
N TYR A 2 -0.79 6.56 -12.22
CA TYR A 2 0.34 6.66 -13.15
C TYR A 2 1.64 6.81 -12.37
N VAL A 3 2.77 6.56 -13.03
CA VAL A 3 4.11 6.78 -12.46
C VAL A 3 4.54 8.21 -12.79
N ASP A 4 5.15 8.87 -11.81
CA ASP A 4 5.72 10.22 -11.96
C ASP A 4 7.01 10.34 -11.14
N MET A 5 7.69 11.48 -11.27
CA MET A 5 8.89 11.83 -10.52
C MET A 5 8.62 12.98 -9.56
N LYS A 6 8.96 12.80 -8.28
CA LYS A 6 8.84 13.84 -7.26
C LYS A 6 10.08 13.85 -6.38
N ASP A 7 10.70 15.02 -6.25
CA ASP A 7 11.91 15.23 -5.44
C ASP A 7 13.04 14.21 -5.79
N GLY A 8 13.20 13.91 -7.08
CA GLY A 8 14.20 12.95 -7.57
C GLY A 8 13.86 11.47 -7.35
N LYS A 9 12.60 11.16 -7.01
CA LYS A 9 12.13 9.82 -6.68
C LYS A 9 10.92 9.42 -7.51
N GLU A 10 10.92 8.18 -8.00
CA GLU A 10 9.74 7.61 -8.67
C GLU A 10 8.61 7.39 -7.67
N ILE A 11 7.41 7.81 -8.06
CA ILE A 11 6.19 7.71 -7.26
C ILE A 11 5.04 7.14 -8.08
N ILE A 12 4.08 6.55 -7.39
CA ILE A 12 2.77 6.21 -7.92
C ILE A 12 1.82 7.34 -7.53
N VAL A 13 1.25 7.99 -8.52
CA VAL A 13 0.21 9.02 -8.33
C VAL A 13 -1.17 8.38 -8.43
N CYS A 14 -1.93 8.46 -7.33
CA CYS A 14 -3.32 8.05 -7.25
C CYS A 14 -4.24 9.28 -7.18
N LYS A 15 -5.02 9.51 -8.22
CA LYS A 15 -6.02 10.58 -8.28
C LYS A 15 -7.43 10.03 -8.10
N VAL A 16 -8.12 10.51 -7.07
CA VAL A 16 -9.53 10.19 -6.76
C VAL A 16 -10.31 11.50 -6.66
N GLY A 17 -11.06 11.84 -7.71
CA GLY A 17 -11.66 13.17 -7.84
C GLY A 17 -10.61 14.28 -7.85
N THR A 18 -10.73 15.22 -6.90
CA THR A 18 -9.75 16.29 -6.66
C THR A 18 -8.61 15.87 -5.73
N THR A 19 -8.73 14.71 -5.07
CA THR A 19 -7.72 14.21 -4.14
C THR A 19 -6.60 13.52 -4.89
N VAL A 20 -5.36 13.85 -4.55
CA VAL A 20 -4.15 13.19 -5.09
C VAL A 20 -3.34 12.64 -3.92
N LEU A 21 -3.10 11.33 -3.95
CA LEU A 21 -2.22 10.59 -3.04
C LEU A 21 -0.96 10.17 -3.80
N ASP A 22 0.18 10.26 -3.12
CA ASP A 22 1.49 9.91 -3.68
C ASP A 22 2.08 8.77 -2.85
N TYR A 23 2.49 7.69 -3.52
CA TYR A 23 3.17 6.56 -2.88
C TYR A 23 4.57 6.39 -3.48
N ASP A 24 5.56 6.06 -2.67
CA ASP A 24 6.89 5.65 -3.14
C ASP A 24 6.76 4.42 -4.03
N TYR A 25 7.22 4.50 -5.29
CA TYR A 25 7.05 3.44 -6.28
C TYR A 25 7.64 2.09 -5.83
N ARG A 26 8.71 2.12 -5.02
CA ARG A 26 9.36 0.92 -4.47
C ARG A 26 8.41 0.06 -3.62
N CYS A 27 7.29 0.62 -3.17
CA CYS A 27 6.30 -0.09 -2.38
C CYS A 27 5.78 -1.36 -3.06
N LEU A 28 5.75 -1.42 -4.40
CA LEU A 28 5.28 -2.60 -5.13
C LEU A 28 6.21 -3.80 -4.91
N ALA A 29 7.52 -3.58 -5.08
CA ALA A 29 8.53 -4.61 -4.89
C ALA A 29 8.65 -5.02 -3.41
N ASP A 30 8.67 -4.04 -2.51
CA ASP A 30 8.79 -4.29 -1.08
C ASP A 30 7.56 -5.04 -0.53
N LEU A 31 6.35 -4.64 -0.94
CA LEU A 31 5.11 -5.31 -0.52
C LEU A 31 5.06 -6.73 -1.07
N HIS A 32 5.44 -6.95 -2.34
CA HIS A 32 5.48 -8.29 -2.91
C HIS A 32 6.46 -9.20 -2.18
N ALA A 33 7.67 -8.71 -1.88
CA ALA A 33 8.67 -9.44 -1.12
C ALA A 33 8.19 -9.77 0.31
N MET A 34 7.55 -8.81 0.98
CA MET A 34 6.98 -9.03 2.31
C MET A 34 5.88 -10.07 2.29
N LEU A 35 4.95 -10.00 1.33
CA LEU A 35 3.86 -10.97 1.18
C LEU A 35 4.39 -12.37 0.86
N LYS A 36 5.43 -12.50 0.03
CA LYS A 36 6.09 -13.80 -0.21
C LYS A 36 6.69 -14.40 1.06
N LYS A 37 7.32 -13.55 1.88
CA LYS A 37 7.88 -13.97 3.17
C LYS A 37 6.78 -14.35 4.17
N HIS A 38 5.66 -13.63 4.16
CA HIS A 38 4.50 -13.95 4.99
C HIS A 38 3.87 -15.29 4.57
N GLY A 39 3.81 -15.58 3.26
CA GLY A 39 3.50 -16.91 2.73
C GLY A 39 2.02 -17.31 2.75
N ASP A 40 1.13 -16.43 3.22
CA ASP A 40 -0.31 -16.67 3.27
C ASP A 40 -1.09 -15.37 2.99
N TRP A 41 -2.41 -15.40 3.17
CA TRP A 41 -3.28 -14.24 3.15
C TRP A 41 -2.98 -13.29 4.32
N MET A 42 -2.94 -12.00 4.02
CA MET A 42 -2.76 -10.91 4.99
C MET A 42 -3.91 -9.92 4.87
N GLU A 43 -4.51 -9.55 6.00
CA GLU A 43 -5.59 -8.54 6.03
C GLU A 43 -5.12 -7.18 5.51
N LEU A 44 -5.96 -6.53 4.69
CA LEU A 44 -5.63 -5.22 4.14
C LEU A 44 -5.60 -4.14 5.23
N GLY A 45 -6.65 -4.08 6.06
CA GLY A 45 -6.68 -3.20 7.24
C GLY A 45 -6.61 -1.70 6.94
N SER A 46 -7.12 -1.25 5.78
CA SER A 46 -7.02 0.14 5.33
C SER A 46 -7.50 1.16 6.37
N LYS A 47 -6.69 2.21 6.58
CA LYS A 47 -6.92 3.31 7.53
C LYS A 47 -6.37 4.60 6.97
N ASP A 48 -6.99 5.74 7.28
CA ASP A 48 -6.37 7.03 6.99
C ASP A 48 -5.14 7.30 7.88
N GLU A 49 -4.42 8.40 7.63
CA GLU A 49 -3.19 8.75 8.35
C GLU A 49 -3.43 9.04 9.84
N LYS A 50 -4.62 9.53 10.21
CA LYS A 50 -4.98 9.91 11.58
C LYS A 50 -5.51 8.73 12.39
N GLN A 51 -5.82 7.62 11.74
CA GLN A 51 -6.31 6.41 12.38
C GLN A 51 -5.18 5.42 12.64
N GLU A 52 -5.24 4.76 13.79
CA GLU A 52 -4.33 3.66 14.10
C GLU A 52 -4.64 2.44 13.21
N ALA A 53 -3.59 1.90 12.60
CA ALA A 53 -3.68 0.69 11.78
C ALA A 53 -3.48 -0.55 12.66
N VAL A 54 -4.30 -1.57 12.42
CA VAL A 54 -4.26 -2.81 13.21
C VAL A 54 -2.98 -3.58 12.91
N ALA A 55 -2.26 -3.99 13.95
CA ALA A 55 -1.05 -4.79 13.81
C ALA A 55 -1.30 -6.07 12.99
N GLY A 56 -0.34 -6.45 12.15
CA GLY A 56 -0.47 -7.62 11.27
C GLY A 56 -1.22 -7.37 9.96
N THR A 57 -1.65 -6.13 9.69
CA THR A 57 -2.28 -5.75 8.41
C THR A 57 -1.30 -5.13 7.43
N VAL A 58 -1.64 -5.16 6.13
CA VAL A 58 -0.88 -4.50 5.06
C VAL A 58 -0.75 -2.99 5.33
N GLU A 59 -1.83 -2.34 5.76
CA GLU A 59 -1.80 -0.91 6.09
C GLU A 59 -0.84 -0.61 7.25
N HIS A 60 -0.81 -1.45 8.28
CA HIS A 60 0.12 -1.29 9.41
C HIS A 60 1.57 -1.48 8.95
N TRP A 61 1.86 -2.49 8.12
CA TRP A 61 3.20 -2.68 7.56
C TRP A 61 3.64 -1.47 6.72
N ALA A 62 2.76 -0.94 5.88
CA ALA A 62 3.08 0.15 4.96
C ALA A 62 3.42 1.50 5.63
N ARG A 63 3.10 1.64 6.92
CA ARG A 63 3.42 2.82 7.75
C ARG A 63 4.41 2.52 8.89
N SER A 64 4.95 1.30 8.93
CA SER A 64 5.78 0.85 10.04
C SER A 64 7.20 1.41 9.96
N PRO A 65 7.82 1.83 11.09
CA PRO A 65 9.24 2.15 11.13
C PRO A 65 10.14 0.93 10.88
N LYS A 66 9.57 -0.28 10.85
CA LYS A 66 10.29 -1.54 10.61
C LYS A 66 10.22 -2.01 9.15
N ASN A 67 9.49 -1.30 8.28
CA ASN A 67 9.50 -1.62 6.86
C ASN A 67 10.79 -1.14 6.19
N PRO A 68 11.09 -1.56 4.94
CA PRO A 68 12.35 -1.25 4.27
C PRO A 68 12.71 0.24 4.16
N ILE A 69 11.73 1.14 4.18
CA ILE A 69 11.95 2.59 4.09
C ILE A 69 11.88 3.30 5.45
N GLY A 70 11.65 2.57 6.54
CA GLY A 70 11.63 3.09 7.90
C GLY A 70 10.44 4.00 8.20
N GLY A 71 9.29 3.84 7.53
CA GLY A 71 8.13 4.71 7.77
C GLY A 71 7.01 4.57 6.76
N TRP A 72 6.50 5.69 6.26
CA TRP A 72 5.33 5.72 5.38
C TRP A 72 5.73 5.60 3.92
N TYR A 73 5.13 4.65 3.20
CA TYR A 73 5.19 4.65 1.74
C TYR A 73 4.35 5.79 1.14
N GLY A 74 3.31 6.25 1.84
CA GLY A 74 2.57 7.46 1.48
C GLY A 74 3.39 8.71 1.77
N LEU A 75 3.57 9.56 0.75
CA LEU A 75 4.53 10.66 0.79
C LEU A 75 3.89 11.99 1.18
N LYS A 76 2.63 12.20 0.81
CA LYS A 76 1.93 13.47 1.01
C LYS A 76 1.27 13.55 2.39
N LYS A 77 1.72 14.49 3.23
CA LYS A 77 1.12 14.76 4.56
C LYS A 77 -0.39 15.03 4.44
N GLY A 78 -1.18 14.43 5.32
CA GLY A 78 -2.64 14.41 5.26
C GLY A 78 -3.23 13.30 4.38
N PHE A 79 -2.40 12.64 3.56
CA PHE A 79 -2.78 11.60 2.60
C PHE A 79 -1.78 10.43 2.58
N ARG A 80 -1.11 10.17 3.70
CA ARG A 80 -0.11 9.08 3.75
C ARG A 80 -0.71 7.69 3.93
N GLY A 81 -1.91 7.62 4.52
CA GLY A 81 -2.64 6.37 4.74
C GLY A 81 -3.38 5.88 3.49
N ARG A 82 -4.37 5.02 3.73
CA ARG A 82 -5.17 4.32 2.70
C ARG A 82 -4.31 3.56 1.70
N PHE A 83 -3.10 3.18 2.11
CA PHE A 83 -2.17 2.44 1.27
C PHE A 83 -2.81 1.11 0.84
N ALA A 84 -3.39 0.38 1.78
CA ALA A 84 -4.06 -0.90 1.56
C ALA A 84 -5.43 -0.76 0.88
N MET A 85 -5.88 0.46 0.55
CA MET A 85 -7.04 0.68 -0.30
C MET A 85 -6.66 0.73 -1.78
N TYR A 86 -5.48 1.29 -2.08
CA TYR A 86 -5.12 1.71 -3.43
C TYR A 86 -4.02 0.83 -4.04
N ILE A 87 -3.02 0.43 -3.26
CA ILE A 87 -1.90 -0.39 -3.78
C ILE A 87 -2.32 -1.84 -4.07
N PRO A 88 -3.11 -2.53 -3.23
CA PRO A 88 -3.51 -3.91 -3.51
C PRO A 88 -4.20 -4.13 -4.86
N PRO A 89 -5.26 -3.36 -5.26
CA PRO A 89 -5.88 -3.56 -6.56
C PRO A 89 -4.94 -3.21 -7.73
N LEU A 90 -3.99 -2.28 -7.55
CA LEU A 90 -2.95 -2.05 -8.55
C LEU A 90 -2.05 -3.27 -8.70
N MET A 91 -1.58 -3.86 -7.59
CA MET A 91 -0.75 -5.07 -7.63
C MET A 91 -1.48 -6.27 -8.24
N GLU A 92 -2.78 -6.40 -8.02
CA GLU A 92 -3.61 -7.42 -8.64
C GLU A 92 -3.63 -7.27 -10.17
N VAL A 93 -3.88 -6.06 -10.68
CA VAL A 93 -3.85 -5.77 -12.13
C VAL A 93 -2.46 -5.99 -12.74
N LEU A 94 -1.40 -5.71 -11.99
CA LEU A 94 -0.02 -5.98 -12.41
C LEU A 94 0.38 -7.47 -12.29
N GLY A 95 -0.51 -8.33 -11.77
CA GLY A 95 -0.23 -9.76 -11.59
C GLY A 95 0.77 -10.08 -10.48
N LEU A 96 0.98 -9.17 -9.54
CA LEU A 96 1.91 -9.33 -8.41
C LEU A 96 1.26 -9.95 -7.17
N ALA A 97 -0.07 -9.85 -7.06
CA ALA A 97 -0.81 -10.33 -5.91
C ALA A 97 -2.20 -10.85 -6.31
N GLU A 98 -2.77 -11.67 -5.43
CA GLU A 98 -4.20 -11.98 -5.41
C GLU A 98 -4.86 -11.14 -4.30
N VAL A 99 -6.06 -10.61 -4.55
CA VAL A 99 -6.80 -9.77 -3.61
C VAL A 99 -8.24 -10.28 -3.48
N GLU A 100 -8.76 -10.32 -2.26
CA GLU A 100 -10.16 -10.66 -2.04
C GLU A 100 -11.10 -9.48 -2.33
N HIS A 101 -12.27 -9.79 -2.87
CA HIS A 101 -13.31 -8.81 -3.23
C HIS A 101 -14.61 -9.01 -2.42
N ASN A 102 -14.47 -9.18 -1.11
CA ASN A 102 -15.60 -9.28 -0.19
C ASN A 102 -16.11 -7.88 0.22
N PRO A 103 -17.31 -7.77 0.82
CA PRO A 103 -17.82 -6.48 1.32
C PRO A 103 -16.97 -5.83 2.41
N ARG A 104 -16.17 -6.61 3.15
CA ARG A 104 -15.29 -6.15 4.24
C ARG A 104 -14.23 -7.20 4.56
N ASN A 105 -13.20 -6.78 5.29
CA ASN A 105 -12.10 -7.63 5.80
C ASN A 105 -11.36 -8.38 4.69
N ASN A 106 -11.18 -7.72 3.54
CA ASN A 106 -10.43 -8.28 2.43
C ASN A 106 -8.98 -8.50 2.81
N ARG A 107 -8.40 -9.53 2.20
CA ARG A 107 -7.01 -9.91 2.34
C ARG A 107 -6.31 -9.88 0.99
N MET A 108 -4.99 -9.91 1.02
CA MET A 108 -4.17 -10.14 -0.17
C MET A 108 -3.06 -11.13 0.13
N ARG A 109 -2.52 -11.76 -0.92
CA ARG A 109 -1.29 -12.56 -0.85
C ARG A 109 -0.44 -12.34 -2.10
N ALA A 110 0.84 -12.66 -2.02
CA ALA A 110 1.72 -12.63 -3.18
C ALA A 110 1.31 -13.70 -4.21
N LYS A 111 1.48 -13.36 -5.48
CA LYS A 111 1.51 -14.35 -6.57
C LYS A 111 2.93 -14.86 -6.79
#